data_AF-A0A835LPC3-F1
#
_entry.id   AF-A0A835LPC3-F1
#
_cell.length_a   1.000
_cell.length_b   1.000
_cell.length_c   1.000
_cell.angle_alpha   90.00
_cell.angle_beta   90.00
_cell.angle_gamma   90.00
#
_symmetry.space_group_name_H-M   'P 1'
#
loop_
_entity.id
_entity.type
_entity.pdbx_description
1 polymer ?
#
loop_
_entity_poly.entity_id
_entity_poly.type
_entity_poly.pdbx_seq_one_letter_code
_entity_poly.pdbx_strand_id
1 'polypeptide(L)'
;MSKNTLEEKRPHGKKVRVVDEVKEIVQDMTSAIGDLKKVVDPAAHAEYVCEQVMKIEGFTKRYLRKAYTILMRNPIEKEIFLGGDLELKQEMVEELRDLIGDI
;
A
#
# COMPACT_ATOMS: atom_id res chain seq x y z
N MET A 1 -18.90 37.97 59.60
CA MET A 1 -19.48 36.87 58.77
C MET A 1 -20.08 37.55 57.54
N SER A 2 -19.76 37.24 56.29
CA SER A 2 -19.30 36.01 55.67
C SER A 2 -18.40 36.32 54.45
N LYS A 3 -17.43 35.45 54.18
CA LYS A 3 -16.62 35.41 52.96
C LYS A 3 -17.40 34.62 51.91
N ASN A 4 -17.64 35.18 50.72
CA ASN A 4 -18.02 34.40 49.55
C ASN A 4 -16.85 34.41 48.56
N THR A 5 -16.13 33.29 48.51
CA THR A 5 -15.10 33.00 47.52
C THR A 5 -15.76 32.23 46.39
N LEU A 6 -15.89 32.83 45.22
CA LEU A 6 -16.25 32.09 44.00
C LEU A 6 -14.98 31.40 43.49
N GLU A 7 -14.89 30.09 43.73
CA GLU A 7 -13.90 29.23 43.09
C GLU A 7 -14.20 29.11 41.59
N GLU A 8 -13.30 29.67 40.79
CA GLU A 8 -13.27 29.53 39.34
C GLU A 8 -12.79 28.11 38.97
N LYS A 9 -13.74 27.21 38.67
CA LYS A 9 -13.44 25.86 38.19
C LYS A 9 -12.81 25.92 36.80
N ARG A 10 -11.50 25.70 36.70
CA ARG A 10 -10.76 25.57 35.43
C ARG A 10 -11.22 24.33 34.66
N PRO A 11 -11.53 24.42 33.35
CA PRO A 11 -11.96 23.27 32.56
C PRO A 11 -10.75 22.42 32.14
N HIS A 12 -10.39 21.40 32.92
CA HIS A 12 -9.29 20.47 32.59
C HIS A 12 -9.65 19.36 31.57
N GLY A 13 -10.86 19.33 31.02
CA GLY A 13 -11.30 18.27 30.09
C GLY A 13 -11.00 18.53 28.60
N LYS A 14 -10.84 19.78 28.16
CA LYS A 14 -10.69 20.10 26.73
C LYS A 14 -9.30 19.78 26.17
N LYS A 15 -8.24 19.93 26.96
CA LYS A 15 -6.86 19.74 26.47
C LYS A 15 -6.52 18.27 26.20
N VAL A 16 -7.03 17.34 27.00
CA VAL A 16 -6.74 15.91 26.85
C VAL A 16 -7.35 15.37 25.54
N ARG A 17 -8.61 15.74 25.25
CA ARG A 17 -9.29 15.34 24.00
C ARG A 17 -8.58 15.82 22.74
N VAL A 18 -8.08 17.06 22.74
CA VAL A 18 -7.35 17.63 21.59
C VAL A 18 -6.03 16.91 21.34
N VAL A 19 -5.33 16.45 22.39
CA VAL A 19 -4.07 15.72 22.24
C VAL A 19 -4.32 14.32 21.64
N ASP A 20 -5.40 13.65 22.05
CA ASP A 20 -5.78 12.34 21.49
C ASP A 20 -6.19 12.45 20.02
N GLU A 21 -6.99 13.47 19.66
CA GLU A 21 -7.37 13.76 18.26
C GLU A 21 -6.14 14.07 17.39
N VAL A 22 -5.18 14.87 17.88
CA VAL A 22 -3.94 15.17 17.14
C VAL A 22 -3.09 13.90 16.97
N LYS A 23 -3.09 13.00 17.96
CA LYS A 23 -2.33 11.75 17.88
C LYS A 23 -2.92 10.78 16.85
N GLU A 24 -4.24 10.70 16.76
CA GLU A 24 -4.95 9.92 15.76
C GLU A 24 -4.67 10.43 14.33
N ILE A 25 -4.77 11.76 14.13
CA ILE A 25 -4.42 12.40 12.84
C ILE A 25 -2.97 12.10 12.45
N VAL A 26 -2.02 12.17 13.39
CA VAL A 26 -0.62 11.86 13.11
C VAL A 26 -0.41 10.38 12.77
N GLN A 27 -1.14 9.46 13.41
CA GLN A 27 -1.10 8.04 13.06
C GLN A 27 -1.67 7.76 11.66
N ASP A 28 -2.78 8.40 11.31
CA ASP A 28 -3.37 8.29 9.98
C ASP A 28 -2.45 8.85 8.90
N MET A 29 -1.84 10.02 9.15
CA MET A 29 -0.83 10.60 8.27
C MET A 29 0.40 9.70 8.12
N THR A 30 0.86 9.08 9.21
CA THR A 30 2.01 8.16 9.18
C THR A 30 1.70 6.92 8.35
N SER A 31 0.48 6.40 8.45
CA SER A 31 0.01 5.26 7.66
C SER A 31 -0.08 5.62 6.18
N ALA A 32 -0.68 6.78 5.86
CA ALA A 32 -0.75 7.30 4.50
C ALA A 32 0.64 7.55 3.88
N ILE A 33 1.60 8.07 4.66
CA ILE A 33 3.01 8.23 4.24
C ILE A 33 3.67 6.87 4.02
N GLY A 34 3.37 5.86 4.85
CA GLY A 34 3.85 4.49 4.68
C GLY A 34 3.37 3.88 3.35
N ASP A 35 2.10 4.09 3.00
CA ASP A 35 1.55 3.64 1.74
C ASP A 35 2.08 4.44 0.54
N LEU A 36 2.29 5.75 0.70
CA LEU A 36 3.01 6.58 -0.28
C LEU A 36 4.45 6.13 -0.47
N LYS A 37 5.17 5.70 0.59
CA LYS A 37 6.54 5.20 0.47
C LYS A 37 6.62 3.95 -0.39
N LYS A 38 5.61 3.08 -0.35
CA LYS A 38 5.50 1.91 -1.25
C LYS A 38 5.32 2.32 -2.72
N VAL A 39 4.82 3.53 -2.98
CA VAL A 39 4.66 4.13 -4.31
C VAL A 39 5.90 4.93 -4.74
N VAL A 40 6.61 5.57 -3.78
CA VAL A 40 7.72 6.50 -4.05
C VAL A 40 9.09 5.83 -4.03
N ASP A 41 9.27 4.72 -3.30
CA ASP A 41 10.50 3.92 -3.34
C ASP A 41 10.44 2.90 -4.48
N PRO A 42 11.24 3.07 -5.55
CA PRO A 42 11.22 2.17 -6.69
C PRO A 42 11.57 0.72 -6.32
N ALA A 43 12.37 0.50 -5.27
CA ALA A 43 12.73 -0.84 -4.82
C ALA A 43 11.54 -1.53 -4.13
N ALA A 44 10.85 -0.82 -3.24
CA ALA A 44 9.64 -1.32 -2.59
C ALA A 44 8.52 -1.60 -3.60
N HIS A 45 8.38 -0.73 -4.60
CA HIS A 45 7.40 -0.92 -5.66
C HIS A 45 7.73 -2.16 -6.53
N ALA A 46 9.01 -2.34 -6.89
CA ALA A 46 9.46 -3.51 -7.63
C ALA A 46 9.25 -4.82 -6.85
N GLU A 47 9.51 -4.80 -5.54
CA GLU A 47 9.25 -5.93 -4.64
C GLU A 47 7.75 -6.27 -4.60
N TYR A 48 6.89 -5.26 -4.46
CA TYR A 48 5.44 -5.45 -4.48
C TYR A 48 4.94 -6.07 -5.79
N VAL A 49 5.41 -5.58 -6.95
CA VAL A 49 5.05 -6.16 -8.26
C VAL A 49 5.52 -7.62 -8.33
N CYS A 50 6.73 -7.91 -7.88
CA CYS A 50 7.26 -9.27 -7.83
C CYS A 50 6.35 -10.19 -6.99
N GLU A 51 5.96 -9.77 -5.79
CA GLU A 51 5.05 -10.54 -4.94
C GLU A 51 3.71 -10.83 -5.61
N GLN A 52 3.12 -9.85 -6.30
CA GLN A 52 1.84 -10.02 -7.00
C GLN A 52 1.95 -11.03 -8.14
N VAL A 53 3.03 -10.97 -8.93
CA VAL A 53 3.28 -11.96 -9.99
C VAL A 53 3.50 -13.35 -9.41
N MET A 54 4.22 -13.48 -8.29
CA MET A 54 4.50 -14.78 -7.66
C MET A 54 3.27 -15.45 -7.03
N LYS A 55 2.17 -14.72 -6.80
CA LYS A 55 0.91 -15.26 -6.27
C LYS A 55 0.06 -15.96 -7.33
N ILE A 56 0.39 -15.81 -8.62
CA ILE A 56 -0.38 -16.43 -9.70
C ILE A 56 -0.09 -17.92 -9.74
N GLU A 57 -1.14 -18.71 -9.52
CA GLU A 57 -1.09 -20.17 -9.59
C GLU A 57 -1.12 -20.68 -11.03
N GLY A 58 -0.70 -21.94 -11.24
CA GLY A 58 -0.70 -22.57 -12.57
C GLY A 58 0.59 -22.40 -13.37
N PHE A 59 1.54 -21.59 -12.91
CA PHE A 59 2.82 -21.33 -13.60
C PHE A 59 4.03 -21.76 -12.78
N THR A 60 5.14 -22.08 -13.47
CA THR A 60 6.41 -22.34 -12.79
C THR A 60 6.99 -21.05 -12.23
N LYS A 61 7.71 -21.13 -11.10
CA LYS A 61 8.43 -19.97 -10.53
C LYS A 61 9.40 -19.33 -11.55
N ARG A 62 9.98 -20.13 -12.44
CA ARG A 62 10.89 -19.66 -13.49
C ARG A 62 10.15 -18.80 -14.52
N TYR A 63 8.97 -19.26 -14.95
CA TYR A 63 8.10 -18.51 -15.83
C TYR A 63 7.67 -17.18 -15.20
N LEU A 64 7.17 -17.22 -13.96
CA LEU A 64 6.72 -16.02 -13.23
C LEU A 64 7.83 -14.98 -13.05
N ARG A 65 9.09 -15.39 -12.83
CA ARG A 65 10.23 -14.46 -12.78
C ARG A 65 10.48 -13.75 -14.12
N LYS A 66 10.31 -14.46 -15.23
CA LYS A 66 10.41 -13.85 -16.56
C LYS A 66 9.22 -12.92 -16.84
N ALA A 67 8.01 -13.33 -16.48
CA ALA A 67 6.81 -12.50 -16.57
C ALA A 67 6.99 -11.18 -15.81
N TYR A 68 7.47 -11.25 -14.56
CA TYR A 68 7.84 -10.07 -13.77
C TYR A 68 8.83 -9.17 -14.50
N THR A 69 9.90 -9.74 -15.08
CA THR A 69 10.92 -8.97 -15.80
C THR A 69 10.35 -8.27 -17.05
N ILE A 70 9.38 -8.89 -17.73
CA ILE A 70 8.72 -8.30 -18.90
C ILE A 70 7.76 -7.20 -18.46
N LEU A 71 6.91 -7.45 -17.46
CA LEU A 71 5.98 -6.46 -16.92
C LEU A 71 6.71 -5.20 -16.43
N MET A 72 7.85 -5.36 -15.76
CA MET A 72 8.65 -4.23 -15.29
C MET A 72 9.23 -3.35 -16.42
N ARG A 73 9.23 -3.81 -17.68
CA ARG A 73 9.66 -3.02 -18.85
C ARG A 73 8.53 -2.16 -19.43
N ASN A 74 7.27 -2.49 -19.16
CA ASN A 74 6.12 -1.72 -19.63
C ASN A 74 5.36 -1.13 -18.42
N PRO A 75 5.61 0.15 -18.08
CA PRO A 75 4.96 0.80 -16.94
C PRO A 75 3.43 0.75 -16.98
N ILE A 76 2.82 0.82 -18.17
CA ILE A 76 1.36 0.83 -18.31
C ILE A 76 0.79 -0.55 -18.00
N GLU A 77 1.32 -1.60 -18.62
CA GLU A 77 0.87 -2.98 -18.36
C GLU A 77 1.11 -3.39 -16.92
N LYS A 78 2.21 -2.95 -16.31
CA LYS A 78 2.48 -3.16 -14.88
C LYS A 78 1.40 -2.56 -13.99
N GLU A 79 0.95 -1.31 -14.25
CA GLU A 79 -0.13 -0.71 -13.46
C GLU A 79 -1.48 -1.39 -13.71
N ILE A 80 -1.79 -1.77 -14.96
CA ILE A 80 -2.99 -2.54 -15.29
C ILE A 80 -2.98 -3.88 -14.55
N PHE A 81 -1.84 -4.58 -14.54
CA PHE A 81 -1.66 -5.83 -13.83
C PHE A 81 -1.91 -5.66 -12.33
N LEU A 82 -1.35 -4.60 -11.70
CA LEU A 82 -1.54 -4.37 -10.26
C LEU A 82 -3.00 -4.07 -9.89
N GLY A 83 -3.70 -3.30 -10.74
CA GLY A 83 -5.10 -2.92 -10.55
C GLY A 83 -6.11 -4.00 -10.94
N GLY A 84 -5.68 -5.02 -11.68
CA GLY A 84 -6.52 -6.13 -12.14
C GLY A 84 -6.93 -7.10 -11.03
N ASP A 85 -8.06 -7.77 -11.26
CA ASP A 85 -8.45 -8.94 -10.48
C ASP A 85 -7.59 -10.16 -10.85
N LEU A 86 -7.86 -11.30 -10.20
CA LEU A 86 -7.07 -12.52 -10.41
C LEU A 86 -7.19 -13.06 -11.84
N GLU A 87 -8.37 -12.95 -12.46
CA GLU A 87 -8.63 -13.46 -13.80
C GLU A 87 -7.82 -12.68 -14.83
N LEU A 88 -7.89 -11.35 -14.78
CA LEU A 88 -7.07 -10.49 -15.64
C LEU A 88 -5.58 -10.72 -15.42
N LYS A 89 -5.14 -10.85 -14.16
CA LYS A 89 -3.74 -11.14 -13.84
C LYS A 89 -3.25 -12.47 -14.45
N GLN A 90 -4.10 -13.50 -14.43
CA GLN A 90 -3.81 -14.79 -15.04
C GLN A 90 -3.74 -14.69 -16.57
N GLU A 91 -4.72 -14.03 -17.19
CA GLU A 91 -4.76 -13.79 -18.63
C GLU A 91 -3.49 -13.08 -19.09
N MET A 92 -3.15 -11.95 -18.47
CA MET A 92 -1.94 -11.19 -18.81
C MET A 92 -0.66 -12.02 -18.69
N VAL A 93 -0.55 -12.89 -17.68
CA VAL A 93 0.64 -13.74 -17.50
C VAL A 93 0.67 -14.89 -18.51
N GLU A 94 -0.49 -15.40 -18.93
CA GLU A 94 -0.61 -16.39 -19.99
C GLU A 94 -0.27 -15.79 -21.37
N GLU A 95 -0.68 -14.55 -21.66
CA GLU A 95 -0.34 -13.84 -22.90
C GLU A 95 1.17 -13.64 -23.10
N LEU A 96 1.93 -13.59 -21.99
CA LEU A 96 3.38 -13.52 -22.06
C LEU A 96 4.05 -14.82 -22.54
N ARG A 97 3.30 -15.90 -22.75
CA ARG A 97 3.86 -17.22 -23.12
C ARG A 97 4.62 -17.14 -24.44
N ASP A 98 4.10 -16.41 -25.41
CA ASP A 98 4.74 -16.21 -26.71
C ASP A 98 6.07 -15.44 -26.59
N LEU A 99 6.15 -14.50 -25.65
CA LEU A 99 7.36 -13.70 -25.39
C LEU A 99 8.39 -14.46 -24.55
N ILE A 100 7.93 -15.33 -23.65
CA ILE A 100 8.76 -16.08 -22.71
C ILE A 100 9.32 -17.36 -23.34
N GLY A 101 8.55 -17.98 -24.24
CA GLY A 101 8.81 -19.27 -24.86
C GLY A 101 8.42 -20.46 -23.96
N ASP A 102 8.57 -21.68 -24.47
CA ASP A 102 8.35 -22.91 -23.69
C ASP A 102 9.47 -23.10 -22.65
N ILE A 103 9.10 -23.05 -21.36
CA ILE A 103 10.02 -23.26 -20.22
C ILE A 103 9.36 -24.02 -19.08
#